data_AF-A0A968AND1-F1
#
_entry.id   AF-A0A968AND1-F1
#
_cell.length_a   1.000
_cell.length_b   1.000
_cell.length_c   1.000
_cell.angle_alpha   90.00
_cell.angle_beta   90.00
_cell.angle_gamma   90.00
#
_symmetry.space_group_name_H-M   'P 1'
#
loop_
_entity.id
_entity.type
_entity.pdbx_description
1 polymer ?
#
loop_
_entity_poly.entity_id
_entity_poly.type
_entity_poly.pdbx_seq_one_letter_code
_entity_poly.pdbx_strand_id
1 'polypeptide(L)'
;VDQKKFKLDQGPLQLNLEFLNRKIGVAVPKKQVIDILSGLGFEVTDKESTLSVKIPTWRATKDIAIPEDLIEEVARIYGYDNITPALPAFEILPPEENKLRRLENKVIDVLVGLGLSEVKNYSFLSEKDLDELSIDKKNCLRVKNPMSEDQRVMRPHLLPNLLKNV
;
A
#
# COMPACT_ATOMS: atom_id res chain seq x y z
N VAL A 1 -13.24 -0.94 -29.70
CA VAL A 1 -12.90 0.50 -29.60
C VAL A 1 -12.56 0.98 -30.99
N ASP A 2 -13.28 1.98 -31.51
CA ASP A 2 -13.10 2.50 -32.87
C ASP A 2 -11.75 3.24 -32.97
N GLN A 3 -10.78 2.64 -33.67
CA GLN A 3 -9.42 3.17 -33.80
C GLN A 3 -9.38 4.55 -34.48
N LYS A 4 -10.41 4.93 -35.26
CA LYS A 4 -10.43 6.18 -36.03
C LYS A 4 -10.63 7.44 -35.17
N LYS A 5 -11.06 7.31 -33.91
CA LYS A 5 -11.30 8.44 -32.99
C LYS A 5 -10.39 8.45 -31.76
N PHE A 6 -9.38 7.57 -31.71
CA PHE A 6 -8.45 7.55 -30.59
C PHE A 6 -7.48 8.75 -30.66
N LYS A 7 -7.81 9.81 -29.92
CA LYS A 7 -6.87 10.88 -29.59
C LYS A 7 -6.21 10.54 -28.26
N LEU A 8 -4.92 10.28 -28.29
CA LEU A 8 -4.08 10.31 -27.10
C LEU A 8 -3.80 11.78 -26.81
N ASP A 9 -4.31 12.28 -25.69
CA ASP A 9 -3.97 13.61 -25.21
C ASP A 9 -2.55 13.57 -24.63
N GLN A 10 -1.56 13.60 -25.52
CA GLN A 10 -0.12 13.57 -25.17
C GLN A 10 0.35 14.96 -24.73
N GLY A 11 -0.50 15.64 -23.94
CA GLY A 11 -0.22 16.97 -23.46
C GLY A 11 1.17 16.98 -22.83
N PRO A 12 1.98 18.01 -23.09
CA PRO A 12 3.25 18.09 -22.42
C PRO A 12 2.98 18.33 -20.93
N LEU A 13 3.35 17.36 -20.09
CA LEU A 13 3.33 17.53 -18.65
C LEU A 13 4.34 18.60 -18.26
N GLN A 14 3.93 19.47 -17.36
CA GLN A 14 4.81 20.51 -16.84
C GLN A 14 5.46 20.00 -15.55
N LEU A 15 6.78 19.87 -15.57
CA LEU A 15 7.58 19.39 -14.47
C LEU A 15 8.43 20.53 -13.92
N ASN A 16 7.99 21.10 -12.80
CA ASN A 16 8.73 22.12 -12.09
C ASN A 16 9.91 21.47 -11.32
N LEU A 17 11.12 22.05 -11.44
CA LEU A 17 12.33 21.46 -10.85
C LEU A 17 12.38 21.58 -9.33
N GLU A 18 11.82 22.63 -8.75
CA GLU A 18 11.70 22.78 -7.30
C GLU A 18 10.74 21.73 -6.73
N PHE A 19 9.62 21.50 -7.41
CA PHE A 19 8.68 20.44 -7.07
C PHE A 19 9.31 19.06 -7.12
N LEU A 20 10.07 18.77 -8.18
CA LEU A 20 10.83 17.52 -8.32
C LEU A 20 11.81 17.33 -7.16
N ASN A 21 12.65 18.33 -6.88
CA ASN A 21 13.65 18.24 -5.81
C ASN A 21 13.01 18.08 -4.43
N ARG A 22 11.88 18.76 -4.17
CA ARG A 22 11.13 18.62 -2.92
C ARG A 22 10.53 17.22 -2.76
N LYS A 23 10.08 16.61 -3.86
CA LYS A 23 9.49 15.25 -3.84
C LYS A 23 10.54 14.16 -3.71
N ILE A 24 11.68 14.29 -4.40
CA ILE A 24 12.80 13.34 -4.30
C ILE A 24 13.54 13.49 -2.96
N GLY A 25 13.62 14.72 -2.43
CA GLY A 25 14.39 15.04 -1.23
C GLY A 25 15.86 15.37 -1.49
N VAL A 26 16.29 15.41 -2.76
CA VAL A 26 17.63 15.78 -3.20
C VAL A 26 17.54 16.71 -4.40
N ALA A 27 18.46 17.67 -4.49
CA ALA A 27 18.58 18.55 -5.65
C ALA A 27 19.29 17.83 -6.80
N VAL A 28 18.52 17.32 -7.78
CA VAL A 28 19.08 16.71 -8.99
C VAL A 28 19.42 17.81 -10.01
N PRO A 29 20.66 17.87 -10.53
CA PRO A 29 21.04 18.87 -11.53
C PRO A 29 20.10 18.83 -12.75
N LYS A 30 19.61 20.00 -13.17
CA LYS A 30 18.67 20.13 -14.30
C LYS A 30 19.10 19.38 -15.57
N LYS A 31 20.39 19.50 -15.93
CA LYS A 31 20.96 18.79 -17.09
C LYS A 31 20.78 17.28 -16.96
N GLN A 32 21.05 16.72 -15.78
CA GLN A 32 20.88 15.30 -15.51
C GLN A 32 19.41 14.87 -15.59
N VAL A 33 18.47 15.70 -15.10
CA VAL A 33 17.02 15.44 -15.25
C VAL A 33 16.62 15.35 -16.72
N ILE A 34 17.10 16.28 -17.55
CA ILE A 34 16.85 16.29 -19.00
C ILE A 34 17.46 15.05 -19.66
N ASP A 35 18.73 14.74 -19.37
CA ASP A 35 19.44 13.59 -19.93
C ASP A 35 18.72 12.27 -19.59
N ILE A 36 18.23 12.12 -18.36
CA ILE A 36 17.46 10.95 -17.91
C ILE A 36 16.14 10.83 -18.70
N LEU A 37 15.33 11.88 -18.73
CA LEU A 37 14.03 11.85 -19.40
C LEU A 37 14.19 11.66 -20.91
N SER A 38 15.14 12.33 -21.54
CA SER A 38 15.44 12.12 -22.96
C SER A 38 15.96 10.70 -23.24
N GLY A 39 16.79 10.13 -22.37
CA GLY A 39 17.26 8.75 -22.47
C GLY A 39 16.13 7.71 -22.36
N LEU A 40 15.04 8.04 -21.67
CA LEU A 40 13.83 7.22 -21.58
C LEU A 40 12.83 7.44 -22.74
N GLY A 41 13.16 8.32 -23.68
CA GLY A 41 12.34 8.60 -24.87
C GLY A 41 11.30 9.71 -24.70
N PHE A 42 11.37 10.51 -23.64
CA PHE A 42 10.55 11.71 -23.50
C PHE A 42 11.14 12.88 -24.29
N GLU A 43 10.30 13.64 -25.00
CA GLU A 43 10.74 14.90 -25.62
C GLU A 43 10.64 16.01 -24.56
N VAL A 44 11.79 16.61 -24.20
CA VAL A 44 11.87 17.60 -23.12
C VAL A 44 12.19 18.97 -23.70
N THR A 45 11.31 19.93 -23.46
CA THR A 45 11.54 21.35 -23.78
C THR A 45 11.82 22.12 -22.51
N ASP A 46 12.98 22.78 -22.47
CA ASP A 46 13.39 23.61 -21.35
C ASP A 46 12.66 24.97 -21.35
N LYS A 47 11.95 25.28 -20.26
CA LYS A 47 11.34 26.59 -19.97
C LYS A 47 11.85 27.14 -18.64
N GLU A 48 13.16 27.21 -18.49
CA GLU A 48 13.89 27.77 -17.33
C GLU A 48 13.67 26.99 -16.02
N SER A 49 12.61 27.30 -15.27
CA SER A 49 12.29 26.66 -13.98
C SER A 49 11.40 25.42 -14.12
N THR A 50 10.80 25.25 -15.29
CA THR A 50 9.85 24.18 -15.60
C THR A 50 10.26 23.48 -16.89
N LEU A 51 10.19 22.15 -16.90
CA LEU A 51 10.36 21.33 -18.10
C LEU A 51 9.00 21.01 -18.68
N SER A 52 8.85 21.19 -19.99
CA SER A 52 7.65 20.79 -20.72
C SER A 52 7.94 19.44 -21.39
N VAL A 53 7.38 18.38 -20.84
CA VAL A 53 7.75 17.00 -21.16
C VAL A 53 6.62 16.32 -21.93
N LYS A 54 6.85 16.03 -23.20
CA LYS A 54 5.91 15.29 -24.04
C LYS A 54 6.12 13.79 -23.86
N ILE A 55 5.03 13.09 -23.56
CA ILE A 55 5.04 11.67 -23.21
C ILE A 55 5.05 10.82 -24.49
N PRO A 56 5.94 9.83 -24.60
CA PRO A 56 5.91 8.90 -25.71
C PRO A 56 4.66 8.01 -25.68
N THR A 57 4.16 7.66 -26.87
CA THR A 57 2.86 6.99 -27.05
C THR A 57 2.72 5.67 -26.27
N TRP A 58 3.80 4.91 -26.13
CA TRP A 58 3.82 3.62 -25.44
C TRP A 58 3.79 3.73 -23.90
N ARG A 59 3.99 4.93 -23.36
CA ARG A 59 3.91 5.25 -21.91
C ARG A 59 2.63 6.00 -21.54
N ALA A 60 2.09 6.81 -22.47
CA ALA A 60 0.93 7.68 -22.23
C ALA A 60 -0.40 6.95 -21.95
N THR A 61 -0.47 5.63 -22.14
CA THR A 61 -1.70 4.84 -21.91
C THR A 61 -1.67 3.97 -20.66
N LYS A 62 -0.49 3.72 -20.09
CA LYS A 62 -0.29 2.65 -19.11
C LYS A 62 0.19 3.17 -17.77
N ASP A 63 1.03 4.21 -17.76
CA ASP A 63 1.78 4.54 -16.55
C ASP A 63 2.13 6.02 -16.37
N ILE A 64 2.23 6.84 -17.43
CA ILE A 64 2.53 8.28 -17.27
C ILE A 64 1.29 9.15 -17.54
N ALA A 65 0.78 9.81 -16.51
CA ALA A 65 -0.40 10.68 -16.57
C ALA A 65 -0.24 12.00 -15.78
N ILE A 66 0.62 12.05 -14.77
CA ILE A 66 0.83 13.22 -13.90
C ILE A 66 2.33 13.54 -13.73
N PRO A 67 2.69 14.76 -13.31
CA PRO A 67 4.10 15.15 -13.12
C PRO A 67 4.86 14.24 -12.15
N GLU A 68 4.19 13.68 -11.14
CA GLU A 68 4.77 12.73 -10.18
C GLU A 68 5.31 11.46 -10.84
N ASP A 69 4.68 10.98 -11.92
CA ASP A 69 5.16 9.79 -12.64
C ASP A 69 6.50 10.07 -13.32
N LEU A 70 6.73 11.31 -13.79
CA LEU A 70 8.02 11.75 -14.31
C LEU A 70 9.06 11.87 -13.20
N ILE A 71 8.65 12.27 -11.99
CA ILE A 71 9.53 12.33 -10.82
C ILE A 71 10.00 10.92 -10.44
N GLU A 72 9.11 9.92 -10.48
CA GLU A 72 9.49 8.52 -10.25
C GLU A 72 10.53 8.06 -11.27
N GLU A 73 10.34 8.36 -12.56
CA GLU A 73 11.31 7.98 -13.60
C GLU A 73 12.68 8.64 -13.39
N VAL A 74 12.70 9.90 -12.97
CA VAL A 74 13.94 10.60 -12.62
C VAL A 74 14.59 9.95 -11.40
N ALA A 75 13.83 9.70 -10.32
CA ALA A 75 14.34 9.09 -9.10
C ALA A 75 14.88 7.67 -9.34
N ARG A 76 14.16 6.87 -10.15
CA ARG A 76 14.51 5.49 -10.48
C ARG A 76 15.84 5.38 -11.24
N ILE A 77 16.07 6.28 -12.22
CA ILE A 77 17.32 6.28 -13.00
C ILE A 77 18.45 7.02 -12.26
N TYR A 78 18.12 8.08 -11.50
CA TYR A 78 19.08 8.72 -10.60
C TYR A 78 19.61 7.72 -9.56
N GLY A 79 18.78 6.77 -9.14
CA GLY A 79 19.13 5.71 -8.21
C GLY A 79 18.67 6.05 -6.80
N TYR A 80 17.83 5.20 -6.20
CA TYR A 80 17.35 5.40 -4.84
C TYR A 80 18.47 5.40 -3.79
N ASP A 81 19.57 4.70 -4.06
CA ASP A 81 20.77 4.69 -3.19
C ASP A 81 21.42 6.09 -3.06
N ASN A 82 21.19 6.98 -4.03
CA ASN A 82 21.71 8.35 -4.00
C ASN A 82 20.81 9.30 -3.17
N ILE A 83 19.65 8.85 -2.72
CA ILE A 83 18.74 9.64 -1.88
C ILE A 83 19.11 9.39 -0.42
N THR A 84 19.62 10.42 0.27
CA THR A 84 19.99 10.31 1.68
C THR A 84 18.74 10.10 2.54
N PRO A 85 18.63 9.00 3.30
CA PRO A 85 17.48 8.78 4.19
C PRO A 85 17.40 9.87 5.25
N ALA A 86 16.24 10.51 5.36
CA ALA A 86 15.95 11.49 6.39
C ALA A 86 14.67 11.10 7.12
N LEU A 87 14.68 11.18 8.45
CA LEU A 87 13.46 11.02 9.23
C LEU A 87 12.57 12.25 9.03
N PRO A 88 11.26 12.08 8.86
CA PRO A 88 10.36 13.22 8.82
C PRO A 88 10.40 13.96 10.16
N ALA A 89 10.47 15.29 10.11
CA ALA A 89 10.39 16.14 11.29
C ALA A 89 8.92 16.47 11.57
N PHE A 90 8.45 16.14 12.76
CA PHE A 90 7.10 16.47 13.24
C PHE A 90 7.15 16.71 14.75
N GLU A 91 6.19 17.48 15.26
CA GLU A 91 6.05 17.68 16.71
C GLU A 91 5.70 16.36 17.39
N ILE A 92 6.47 15.97 18.41
CA ILE A 92 6.19 14.76 19.18
C ILE A 92 5.19 15.13 20.27
N LEU A 93 3.93 14.79 20.05
CA LEU A 93 2.89 14.81 21.07
C LEU A 93 2.75 13.42 21.69
N PRO A 94 2.58 13.30 23.03
CA PRO A 94 2.29 12.01 23.64
C PRO A 94 0.97 11.48 23.05
N PRO A 95 0.95 10.23 22.55
CA PRO A 95 -0.28 9.65 22.03
C PRO A 95 -1.29 9.47 23.16
N GLU A 96 -2.57 9.61 22.84
CA GLU A 96 -3.63 9.29 23.79
C GLU A 96 -3.57 7.81 24.20
N GLU A 97 -3.72 7.56 25.49
CA GLU A 97 -3.71 6.19 26.02
C GLU A 97 -4.98 5.44 25.58
N ASN A 98 -4.80 4.33 24.85
CA ASN A 98 -5.89 3.42 24.57
C ASN A 98 -6.19 2.55 25.81
N LYS A 99 -7.18 2.98 26.60
CA LYS A 99 -7.61 2.31 27.83
C LYS A 99 -8.03 0.85 27.60
N LEU A 100 -8.64 0.53 26.45
CA LEU A 100 -9.02 -0.84 26.12
C LEU A 100 -7.81 -1.72 25.88
N ARG A 101 -6.78 -1.22 25.19
CA ARG A 101 -5.53 -1.95 24.98
C ARG A 101 -4.78 -2.22 26.29
N ARG A 102 -4.79 -1.26 27.21
CA ARG A 102 -4.21 -1.46 28.55
C ARG A 102 -4.99 -2.51 29.35
N LEU A 103 -6.32 -2.50 29.26
CA LEU A 103 -7.15 -3.53 29.89
C LEU A 103 -6.88 -4.92 29.31
N GLU A 104 -6.82 -5.03 27.98
CA GLU A 104 -6.50 -6.27 27.26
C GLU A 104 -5.17 -6.86 27.75
N ASN A 105 -4.09 -6.07 27.78
CA ASN A 105 -2.79 -6.52 28.26
C ASN A 105 -2.85 -6.99 29.73
N LYS A 106 -3.55 -6.26 30.61
CA LYS A 106 -3.71 -6.67 32.01
C LYS A 106 -4.45 -8.00 32.15
N VAL A 107 -5.48 -8.23 31.33
CA VAL A 107 -6.21 -9.50 31.33
C VAL A 107 -5.30 -10.64 30.88
N ILE A 108 -4.51 -10.43 29.83
CA ILE A 108 -3.53 -11.41 29.36
C ILE A 108 -2.51 -11.75 30.46
N ASP A 109 -1.91 -10.74 31.10
CA ASP A 109 -0.93 -10.94 32.17
C ASP A 109 -1.49 -11.78 33.33
N VAL A 110 -2.75 -11.53 33.72
CA VAL A 110 -3.43 -12.30 34.78
C VAL A 110 -3.67 -13.74 34.34
N LEU A 111 -4.16 -13.98 33.12
CA LEU A 111 -4.44 -15.34 32.63
C LEU A 111 -3.16 -16.16 32.48
N VAL A 112 -2.07 -15.54 32.01
CA VAL A 112 -0.74 -16.18 31.95
C VAL A 112 -0.24 -16.50 33.36
N GLY A 113 -0.41 -15.58 34.32
CA GLY A 113 -0.07 -15.81 35.73
C GLY A 113 -0.86 -16.97 36.38
N LEU A 114 -2.03 -17.31 35.84
CA LEU A 114 -2.84 -18.46 36.26
C LEU A 114 -2.46 -19.76 35.53
N GLY A 115 -1.46 -19.74 34.64
CA GLY A 115 -0.97 -20.92 33.91
C GLY A 115 -1.66 -21.21 32.58
N LEU A 116 -2.43 -20.26 32.03
CA LEU A 116 -3.03 -20.41 30.70
C LEU A 116 -2.02 -20.01 29.61
N SER A 117 -2.11 -20.68 28.46
CA SER A 117 -1.32 -20.36 27.26
C SER A 117 -2.17 -19.56 26.27
N GLU A 118 -1.65 -18.42 25.81
CA GLU A 118 -2.28 -17.66 24.73
C GLU A 118 -2.13 -18.40 23.39
N VAL A 119 -3.21 -18.48 22.61
CA VAL A 119 -3.22 -19.12 21.29
C VAL A 119 -3.81 -18.20 20.23
N LYS A 120 -3.20 -18.19 19.05
CA LYS A 120 -3.65 -17.43 17.88
C LYS A 120 -4.24 -18.37 16.86
N ASN A 121 -5.57 -18.45 16.87
CA ASN A 121 -6.32 -19.34 16.01
C ASN A 121 -6.82 -18.64 14.74
N TYR A 122 -7.06 -19.41 13.67
CA TYR A 122 -7.65 -18.90 12.44
C TYR A 122 -9.00 -18.23 12.69
N SER A 123 -9.30 -17.22 11.88
CA SER A 123 -10.61 -16.56 11.84
C SER A 123 -11.67 -17.35 11.08
N PHE A 124 -11.30 -18.51 10.53
CA PHE A 124 -12.17 -19.35 9.71
C PHE A 124 -12.50 -20.67 10.40
N LEU A 125 -13.61 -21.24 9.97
CA LEU A 125 -14.14 -22.53 10.35
C LEU A 125 -14.78 -23.22 9.15
N SER A 126 -14.89 -24.54 9.25
CA SER A 126 -15.76 -25.34 8.40
C SER A 126 -17.21 -25.21 8.89
N GLU A 127 -18.19 -25.46 8.02
CA GLU A 127 -19.59 -25.56 8.45
C GLU A 127 -19.80 -26.74 9.42
N LYS A 128 -18.97 -27.78 9.32
CA LYS A 128 -19.02 -28.97 10.19
C LYS A 128 -18.59 -28.64 11.62
N ASP A 129 -17.61 -27.74 11.78
CA ASP A 129 -17.13 -27.30 13.09
C ASP A 129 -18.26 -26.62 13.90
N LEU A 130 -19.18 -25.94 13.19
CA LEU A 130 -20.35 -25.31 13.79
C LEU A 130 -21.42 -26.34 14.14
N ASP A 131 -21.60 -27.38 13.30
CA ASP A 131 -22.52 -28.49 13.57
C ASP A 131 -22.13 -29.27 14.82
N GLU A 132 -20.85 -29.61 14.97
CA GLU A 132 -20.34 -30.38 16.12
C GLU A 132 -20.62 -29.70 17.47
N LEU A 133 -20.67 -28.36 17.48
CA LEU A 133 -20.94 -27.57 18.67
C LEU A 133 -22.36 -27.00 18.73
N SER A 134 -23.24 -27.43 17.82
CA SER A 134 -24.63 -26.97 17.74
C SER A 134 -24.75 -25.43 17.68
N ILE A 135 -23.82 -24.77 17.00
CA ILE A 135 -23.80 -23.31 16.84
C ILE A 135 -24.71 -22.91 15.68
N ASP A 136 -25.57 -21.90 15.89
CA ASP A 136 -26.48 -21.41 14.85
C ASP A 136 -25.72 -20.79 13.66
N LYS A 137 -25.98 -21.34 12.47
CA LYS A 137 -25.37 -20.96 11.20
C LYS A 137 -26.12 -19.84 10.47
N LYS A 138 -27.30 -19.43 10.96
CA LYS A 138 -28.19 -18.48 10.27
C LYS A 138 -27.54 -17.12 10.01
N ASN A 139 -26.78 -16.62 10.98
CA ASN A 139 -26.13 -15.30 10.91
C ASN A 139 -24.61 -15.38 10.70
N CYS A 140 -24.09 -16.54 10.31
CA CYS A 140 -22.67 -16.72 10.07
C CYS A 140 -22.25 -16.12 8.71
N LEU A 141 -21.16 -15.34 8.71
CA LEU A 141 -20.58 -14.77 7.49
C LEU A 141 -19.83 -15.86 6.72
N ARG A 142 -20.11 -15.98 5.41
CA ARG A 142 -19.50 -16.99 4.53
C ARG A 142 -18.55 -16.35 3.54
N VAL A 143 -17.37 -16.96 3.39
CA VAL A 143 -16.39 -16.54 2.38
C VAL A 143 -16.91 -16.99 1.01
N LYS A 144 -17.02 -16.05 0.07
CA LYS A 144 -17.57 -16.31 -1.26
C LYS A 144 -16.74 -17.36 -2.03
N ASN A 145 -15.42 -17.17 -2.05
CA ASN A 145 -14.45 -18.00 -2.76
C ASN A 145 -13.38 -18.50 -1.79
N PRO A 146 -13.70 -19.48 -0.92
CA PRO A 146 -12.74 -20.00 0.05
C PRO A 146 -11.68 -20.86 -0.67
N MET A 147 -10.49 -20.92 -0.10
CA MET A 147 -9.41 -21.78 -0.60
C MET A 147 -9.63 -23.26 -0.24
N SER A 148 -10.38 -23.54 0.83
CA SER A 148 -10.80 -24.89 1.23
C SER A 148 -12.16 -24.83 1.94
N GLU A 149 -12.87 -25.97 1.99
CA GLU A 149 -14.13 -26.09 2.73
C GLU A 149 -13.96 -25.84 4.24
N ASP A 150 -12.76 -26.08 4.77
CA ASP A 150 -12.43 -25.80 6.18
C ASP A 150 -12.33 -24.30 6.50
N GLN A 151 -12.42 -23.44 5.48
CA GLN A 151 -12.36 -21.99 5.60
C GLN A 151 -13.65 -21.30 5.09
N ARG A 152 -14.75 -22.04 4.99
CA ARG A 152 -16.00 -21.54 4.39
C ARG A 152 -16.66 -20.45 5.22
N VAL A 153 -16.52 -20.48 6.54
CA VAL A 153 -17.26 -19.63 7.49
C VAL A 153 -16.32 -18.78 8.33
N MET A 154 -16.63 -17.50 8.53
CA MET A 154 -15.97 -16.67 9.53
C MET A 154 -16.41 -17.07 10.92
N ARG A 155 -15.44 -17.27 11.81
CA ARG A 155 -15.62 -17.78 13.17
C ARG A 155 -16.57 -16.88 14.00
N PRO A 156 -17.74 -17.37 14.44
CA PRO A 156 -18.65 -16.63 15.32
C PRO A 156 -18.29 -16.74 16.82
N HIS A 157 -17.58 -17.81 17.20
CA HIS A 157 -17.18 -18.09 18.59
C HIS A 157 -15.71 -18.54 18.67
N LEU A 158 -15.00 -18.24 19.76
CA LEU A 158 -13.60 -18.66 19.92
C LEU A 158 -13.44 -20.16 20.21
N LEU A 159 -14.44 -20.76 20.88
CA LEU A 159 -14.41 -22.13 21.40
C LEU A 159 -14.09 -23.22 20.35
N PRO A 160 -14.69 -23.25 19.15
CA PRO A 160 -14.40 -24.28 18.15
C PRO A 160 -12.90 -24.43 17.85
N ASN A 161 -12.20 -23.31 17.64
CA ASN A 161 -10.77 -23.37 17.35
C ASN A 161 -9.92 -23.58 18.61
N LEU A 162 -10.41 -23.24 19.81
CA LEU A 162 -9.72 -23.60 21.05
C LEU A 162 -9.72 -25.12 21.27
N LEU A 163 -10.84 -25.79 20.99
CA LEU A 163 -10.96 -27.25 21.10
C LEU A 163 -10.09 -27.99 20.08
N LYS A 164 -9.85 -27.42 18.89
CA LYS A 164 -8.94 -27.99 17.89
C LYS A 164 -7.46 -27.96 18.28
N ASN A 165 -7.10 -27.22 19.32
CA ASN A 165 -5.72 -27.10 19.78
C ASN A 165 -5.30 -28.21 20.76
N VAL A 166 -6.25 -29.05 21.21
CA VAL A 166 -6.04 -30.14 22.18
C VAL A 166 -6.32 -31.50 21.59
#